data_AF-A0ABD5CB69-F1
#
_entry.id   AF-A0ABD5CB69-F1
#
_cell.length_a   1.000
_cell.length_b   1.000
_cell.length_c   1.000
_cell.angle_alpha   90.00
_cell.angle_beta   90.00
_cell.angle_gamma   90.00
#
_symmetry.space_group_name_H-M   'P 1'
#
loop_
_entity.id
_entity.type
_entity.pdbx_description
1 polymer ?
#
loop_
_entity_poly.entity_id
_entity_poly.type
_entity_poly.pdbx_seq_one_letter_code
_entity_poly.pdbx_strand_id
1 'polypeptide(L)'
;MDAATGNPAEARLEDKHGRTYQIRIEPARAGQVLARGTTIAIVSRVSESLYGAASAGKKSSRALIEKRSQETTKKRKSGAA
;
A
#
# COMPACT_ATOMS: atom_id res chain seq x y z
N MET A 1 6.25 -1.16 3.56
CA MET A 1 5.71 -1.65 4.82
C MET A 1 4.59 -2.59 4.48
N ASP A 2 4.50 -3.70 5.20
CA ASP A 2 3.42 -4.67 5.09
C ASP A 2 2.24 -4.20 5.96
N ALA A 3 1.02 -4.58 5.58
CA ALA A 3 -0.17 -4.25 6.37
C ALA A 3 -0.46 -5.38 7.36
N ALA A 4 -0.70 -5.03 8.62
CA ALA A 4 -1.13 -5.95 9.68
C ALA A 4 -2.26 -5.30 10.50
N THR A 5 -3.04 -6.09 11.24
CA THR A 5 -4.06 -5.54 12.15
C THR A 5 -3.39 -4.64 13.21
N GLY A 6 -3.87 -3.39 13.35
CA GLY A 6 -3.27 -2.38 14.21
C GLY A 6 -2.06 -1.66 13.59
N ASN A 7 -1.63 -2.06 12.39
CA ASN A 7 -0.54 -1.45 11.64
C ASN A 7 -0.94 -1.24 10.16
N PRO A 8 -1.74 -0.18 9.89
CA PRO A 8 -2.21 0.13 8.55
C PRO A 8 -1.07 0.50 7.59
N ALA A 9 -1.14 0.03 6.34
CA ALA A 9 -0.22 0.39 5.28
C ALA A 9 -0.87 1.28 4.21
N GLU A 10 -0.06 2.05 3.50
CA GLU A 10 -0.50 2.81 2.31
C GLU A 10 -0.62 1.89 1.09
N ALA A 11 -1.68 2.06 0.31
CA ALA A 11 -1.90 1.36 -0.95
C ALA A 11 -2.38 2.32 -2.05
N ARG A 12 -2.18 1.93 -3.30
CA ARG A 12 -2.71 2.65 -4.47
C ARG A 12 -3.94 1.93 -5.00
N LEU A 13 -5.04 2.67 -5.11
CA LEU A 13 -6.28 2.22 -5.71
C LEU A 13 -6.46 2.93 -7.05
N GLU A 14 -6.57 2.16 -8.12
CA GLU A 14 -6.95 2.69 -9.44
C GLU A 14 -8.46 2.54 -9.63
N ASP A 15 -9.14 3.63 -10.02
CA ASP A 15 -10.54 3.57 -10.38
C ASP A 15 -10.75 3.16 -11.85
N LYS A 16 -12.01 2.96 -12.23
CA LYS A 16 -12.40 2.57 -13.61
C LYS A 16 -12.02 3.58 -14.70
N HIS A 17 -11.63 4.80 -14.33
CA HIS A 17 -11.18 5.85 -15.25
C HIS A 17 -9.64 6.00 -15.23
N GLY A 18 -8.92 5.08 -14.58
CA GLY A 18 -7.46 5.11 -14.47
C GLY A 18 -6.92 6.12 -13.45
N ARG A 19 -7.78 6.72 -12.62
CA ARG A 19 -7.31 7.65 -11.58
C ARG A 19 -6.78 6.87 -10.39
N THR A 20 -5.59 7.24 -9.93
CA THR A 20 -4.95 6.61 -8.78
C THR A 20 -5.18 7.43 -7.51
N TYR A 21 -5.64 6.76 -6.46
CA TYR A 21 -5.83 7.33 -5.12
C TYR A 21 -4.91 6.64 -4.11
N GLN A 22 -4.39 7.41 -3.16
CA GLN A 22 -3.66 6.86 -2.01
C GLN A 22 -4.66 6.59 -0.87
N ILE A 23 -4.67 5.37 -0.36
CA ILE A 23 -5.55 4.93 0.72
C ILE A 23 -4.76 4.23 1.82
N ARG A 24 -5.30 4.14 3.03
CA ARG A 24 -4.76 3.27 4.09
C ARG A 24 -5.56 1.98 4.15
N ILE A 25 -4.85 0.86 4.33
CA ILE A 25 -5.43 -0.47 4.40
C ILE A 25 -5.00 -1.20 5.67
N GLU A 26 -5.90 -2.03 6.19
CA GLU A 26 -5.60 -3.09 7.15
C GLU A 26 -6.14 -4.42 6.64
N PRO A 27 -5.52 -5.55 7.04
CA PRO A 27 -6.08 -6.87 6.74
C PRO A 27 -7.47 -7.02 7.34
N ALA A 28 -8.43 -7.47 6.53
CA ALA A 28 -9.80 -7.69 6.97
C ALA A 28 -9.95 -8.87 7.95
N ARG A 29 -8.94 -9.76 8.03
CA ARG A 29 -8.88 -10.85 9.00
C ARG A 29 -7.69 -10.67 9.95
N ALA A 30 -7.95 -10.83 11.24
CA ALA A 30 -6.91 -10.82 12.26
C ALA A 30 -5.87 -11.93 11.98
N GLY A 31 -4.60 -11.61 12.21
CA GLY A 31 -3.48 -12.52 11.96
C GLY A 31 -3.06 -12.65 10.49
N GLN A 32 -3.78 -12.01 9.56
CA GLN A 32 -3.33 -11.90 8.17
C GLN A 32 -2.28 -10.79 8.04
N VAL A 33 -1.28 -11.02 7.19
CA VAL A 33 -0.30 -10.01 6.78
C VAL A 33 -0.42 -9.82 5.27
N LEU A 34 -0.54 -8.58 4.83
CA LEU A 34 -0.55 -8.23 3.41
C LEU A 34 0.82 -7.69 3.02
N ALA A 35 1.56 -8.50 2.26
CA ALA A 35 2.90 -8.16 1.87
C ALA A 35 2.92 -7.00 0.86
N ARG A 36 3.94 -6.16 0.92
CA ARG A 36 4.16 -5.11 -0.08
C ARG A 36 4.21 -5.68 -1.51
N GLY A 37 3.70 -4.94 -2.49
CA GLY A 37 3.58 -5.38 -3.89
C GLY A 37 2.43 -6.35 -4.14
N THR A 38 1.74 -6.82 -3.11
CA THR A 38 0.60 -7.73 -3.27
C THR A 38 -0.59 -6.99 -3.86
N THR A 39 -1.23 -7.63 -4.84
CA THR A 39 -2.55 -7.20 -5.31
C THR A 39 -3.60 -7.51 -4.25
N ILE A 40 -4.32 -6.50 -3.81
CA ILE A 40 -5.35 -6.63 -2.77
C ILE A 40 -6.72 -6.22 -3.30
N ALA A 41 -7.76 -6.82 -2.73
CA ALA A 41 -9.14 -6.40 -2.92
C ALA A 41 -9.60 -5.63 -1.68
N ILE A 42 -10.22 -4.47 -1.88
CA ILE A 42 -10.90 -3.73 -0.81
C ILE A 42 -12.25 -4.41 -0.57
N VAL A 43 -12.50 -4.80 0.69
CA VAL A 43 -13.69 -5.57 1.08
C VAL A 43 -14.59 -4.83 2.07
N SER A 44 -14.08 -3.82 2.76
CA SER A 44 -14.86 -2.99 3.68
C SER A 44 -14.27 -1.60 3.84
N ARG A 45 -15.09 -0.64 4.27
CA ARG A 45 -14.65 0.68 4.75
C ARG A 45 -14.66 0.67 6.27
N VAL A 46 -13.51 0.91 6.90
CA VAL A 46 -13.33 0.88 8.35
C VAL A 46 -13.53 2.27 8.94
N SER A 47 -12.98 3.30 8.29
CA SER A 47 -13.19 4.71 8.63
C SER A 47 -13.09 5.59 7.38
N GLU A 48 -13.06 6.91 7.54
CA GLU A 48 -13.01 7.82 6.38
C GLU A 48 -11.84 7.53 5.43
N SER A 49 -10.66 7.21 5.96
CA SER A 49 -9.42 6.98 5.20
C SER A 49 -8.82 5.58 5.37
N LEU A 50 -9.51 4.68 6.10
CA LEU A 50 -9.05 3.32 6.37
C LEU A 50 -9.99 2.28 5.78
N TYR A 51 -9.42 1.32 5.07
CA TYR A 51 -10.15 0.25 4.39
C TYR A 51 -9.68 -1.12 4.83
N GLY A 52 -10.62 -2.06 4.92
CA GLY A 52 -10.32 -3.47 5.09
C GLY A 52 -9.95 -4.09 3.75
N ALA A 53 -8.83 -4.79 3.70
CA ALA A 53 -8.31 -5.41 2.50
C ALA A 53 -8.06 -6.91 2.71
N ALA A 54 -8.23 -7.68 1.64
CA ALA A 54 -7.84 -9.08 1.57
C ALA A 54 -6.90 -9.29 0.38
N SER A 55 -5.98 -10.26 0.48
CA SER A 55 -5.18 -10.70 -0.65
C SER A 55 -6.11 -11.08 -1.80
N ALA A 56 -5.98 -10.42 -2.96
CA ALA A 56 -6.73 -10.80 -4.12
C ALA A 56 -6.20 -12.15 -4.60
N GLY A 57 -6.95 -13.23 -4.34
CA GLY A 57 -6.85 -14.41 -5.20
C GLY A 57 -7.08 -13.97 -6.65
N LYS A 58 -6.56 -14.73 -7.64
CA LYS A 58 -6.41 -14.36 -9.06
C LYS A 58 -7.63 -13.75 -9.82
N LYS A 59 -8.76 -13.44 -9.19
CA LYS A 59 -10.00 -12.93 -9.80
C LYS A 59 -10.70 -11.79 -9.05
N SER A 60 -10.00 -10.86 -8.39
CA SER A 60 -10.68 -9.68 -7.84
C SER A 60 -9.82 -8.42 -7.90
N SER A 61 -10.48 -7.30 -8.20
CA SER A 61 -10.04 -5.90 -8.33
C SER A 61 -8.58 -5.59 -8.00
N ARG A 62 -7.81 -5.02 -8.95
CA ARG A 62 -6.38 -4.75 -8.80
C ARG A 62 -6.10 -3.46 -7.99
N ALA A 63 -5.46 -3.59 -6.84
CA ALA A 63 -4.77 -2.50 -6.14
C ALA A 63 -3.38 -2.98 -5.70
N LEU A 64 -2.33 -2.20 -5.98
CA LEU A 64 -0.93 -2.56 -5.73
C LEU A 64 -0.34 -1.72 -4.59
N ILE A 65 0.44 -2.36 -3.71
CA ILE A 65 1.17 -1.70 -2.63
C ILE A 65 2.55 -1.27 -3.16
N GLU A 66 2.80 0.03 -3.32
CA GLU A 66 3.99 0.54 -4.01
C GLU A 66 5.18 0.91 -3.11
N LYS A 67 6.38 1.09 -3.72
CA LYS A 67 7.56 1.58 -3.03
C LYS A 67 7.62 3.11 -2.95
N ARG A 68 7.63 3.70 -1.75
CA ARG A 68 8.29 5.00 -1.54
C ARG A 68 9.80 4.75 -1.57
N SER A 69 10.44 4.96 -2.72
CA SER A 69 11.89 5.19 -2.76
C SER A 69 12.14 6.53 -2.08
N GLN A 70 12.77 6.49 -0.90
CA GLN A 70 13.53 7.63 -0.42
C GLN A 70 14.74 7.72 -1.36
N GLU A 71 14.61 8.48 -2.45
CA GLU A 71 15.75 8.84 -3.27
C GLU A 71 16.67 9.69 -2.39
N THR A 72 17.77 9.06 -1.97
CA THR A 72 18.83 9.69 -1.20
C THR A 72 19.61 10.64 -2.10
N THR A 73 19.19 11.89 -2.15
CA THR A 73 19.95 12.95 -2.84
C THR A 73 20.46 13.96 -1.84
N LYS A 74 21.64 13.70 -1.25
CA LYS A 74 22.58 14.80 -0.94
C LYS A 74 24.04 14.32 -0.79
N LYS A 75 24.73 14.43 -1.94
CA LYS A 75 26.03 15.09 -2.11
C LYS A 75 27.24 14.45 -1.44
N ARG A 76 27.86 13.50 -2.17
CA ARG A 76 29.32 13.42 -2.21
C ARG A 76 29.85 14.67 -2.92
N LYS A 77 30.59 15.53 -2.22
CA LYS A 77 31.71 16.25 -2.82
C LYS A 77 32.92 16.07 -1.91
N SER A 78 33.78 15.20 -2.39
CA SER A 78 35.19 15.04 -2.06
C SER A 78 35.95 16.36 -2.08
N GLY A 79 36.81 16.55 -1.07
CA GLY A 79 38.24 16.81 -1.27
C GLY A 79 38.72 18.21 -1.69
N ALA A 80 39.71 18.65 -0.91
CA ALA A 80 40.89 19.44 -1.30
C ALA A 80 40.71 20.95 -1.56
N ALA A 81 41.16 21.76 -0.59
CA ALA A 81 42.37 22.57 -0.70
C ALA A 81 42.87 22.92 0.72
#